data_AF-B1SY41-F1
#
_entry.id   AF-B1SY41-F1
#
_cell.length_a   1.000
_cell.length_b   1.000
_cell.length_c   1.000
_cell.angle_alpha   90.00
_cell.angle_beta   90.00
_cell.angle_gamma   90.00
#
_symmetry.space_group_name_H-M   'P 1'
#
loop_
_entity.id
_entity.type
_entity.pdbx_description
1 polymer ?
#
loop_
_entity_poly.entity_id
_entity_poly.type
_entity_poly.pdbx_seq_one_letter_code
_entity_poly.pdbx_strand_id
1 'polypeptide(L)'
;MMHTDGVTARRKFGVVGGLGPLGSADVFFKMVKATPASSDEEHVEMIFEQYPFKGSGSGSAATIERKLYVFDMIRAFEKRGVTTVVLPCFLSHTFIDELKANTSLPIVDIVEAVRSHVRRKYPDATRIGVLASDYVRDRRLFDAYFTSPPFEIVYPRSHEGIDLVTEAIYGADGIKRGNLRGRPVELLRRACEDLADQGVQVIVPGLTEIALVADEIGAQRVPLVDSNLAYAQYAVTGQPGSRAATFKIGVVGGVGPAATVDFLDKIVRNTPAARDQDHIKLLVEQNPQIPDRTENLVGGGADPTISLYATCKKLEDGDADVIAIPCNTAHAFVEWIQPWLGIPIINMLTVTVAHLRDTYPALRQVGVLATSGTIQSGVYQKALESQGLRQVAPAPALQARVMEAIYGTHGVKAGFTTGRCEEDIGAAIDALMDEGVSVIVLGCTELPILLPGGEYVARNGRRATLVDPTDVLARTCIGYAMSFASRTAVERLESNGQIS
;
A
#
# COMPACT_ATOMS: atom_id res chain seq x y z
N MET A 1 9.58 -21.52 -30.34
CA MET A 1 10.72 -21.11 -29.50
C MET A 1 10.50 -19.67 -29.12
N MET A 2 9.80 -19.44 -28.00
CA MET A 2 9.68 -18.12 -27.38
C MET A 2 10.79 -18.05 -26.33
N HIS A 3 11.72 -17.12 -26.51
CA HIS A 3 12.68 -16.74 -25.47
C HIS A 3 11.89 -16.22 -24.26
N THR A 4 11.86 -17.02 -23.22
CA THR A 4 11.52 -16.57 -21.87
C THR A 4 12.80 -16.03 -21.25
N ASP A 5 13.19 -14.83 -21.67
CA ASP A 5 14.18 -14.06 -20.92
C ASP A 5 13.46 -13.52 -19.67
N GLY A 6 13.32 -14.42 -18.69
CA GLY A 6 13.03 -14.02 -17.32
C GLY A 6 14.23 -13.23 -16.84
N VAL A 7 14.15 -11.90 -16.93
CA VAL A 7 14.99 -11.00 -16.16
C VAL A 7 14.73 -11.36 -14.70
N THR A 8 15.54 -12.25 -14.14
CA THR A 8 15.71 -12.34 -12.68
C THR A 8 16.11 -10.94 -12.25
N ALA A 9 15.16 -10.17 -11.72
CA ALA A 9 15.40 -8.80 -11.31
C ALA A 9 16.65 -8.78 -10.43
N ARG A 10 17.73 -8.18 -10.94
CA ARG A 10 19.01 -8.11 -10.24
C ARG A 10 18.73 -7.38 -8.94
N ARG A 11 18.92 -8.06 -7.80
CA ARG A 11 18.63 -7.47 -6.50
C ARG A 11 19.49 -6.23 -6.32
N LYS A 12 18.89 -5.17 -5.82
CA LYS A 12 19.59 -3.95 -5.44
C LYS A 12 19.29 -3.67 -3.98
N PHE A 13 20.32 -3.69 -3.15
CA PHE A 13 20.16 -3.50 -1.70
C PHE A 13 20.41 -2.04 -1.30
N GLY A 14 19.54 -1.51 -0.44
CA GLY A 14 19.75 -0.23 0.24
C GLY A 14 20.03 -0.47 1.72
N VAL A 15 21.26 -0.20 2.17
CA VAL A 15 21.68 -0.39 3.56
C VAL A 15 21.58 0.94 4.31
N VAL A 16 20.68 0.97 5.30
CA VAL A 16 20.40 2.16 6.12
C VAL A 16 21.50 2.38 7.16
N GLY A 17 22.27 3.46 7.04
CA GLY A 17 23.29 3.86 8.00
C GLY A 17 22.84 4.96 8.97
N GLY A 18 23.74 5.42 9.84
CA GLY A 18 23.54 6.60 10.71
C GLY A 18 22.91 6.33 12.09
N LEU A 19 22.16 5.25 12.26
CA LEU A 19 21.57 4.87 13.58
C LEU A 19 22.55 4.15 14.52
N GLY A 20 23.62 3.65 13.93
CA GLY A 20 24.77 3.01 14.55
C GLY A 20 25.86 2.93 13.48
N PRO A 21 26.60 4.03 13.22
CA PRO A 21 27.41 4.16 12.01
C PRO A 21 28.39 3.02 11.78
N LEU A 22 29.09 2.59 12.84
CA LEU A 22 30.06 1.50 12.77
C LEU A 22 29.37 0.15 12.56
N GLY A 23 28.28 -0.14 13.29
CA GLY A 23 27.54 -1.39 13.14
C GLY A 23 26.90 -1.53 11.75
N SER A 24 26.40 -0.44 11.19
CA SER A 24 25.83 -0.43 9.84
C SER A 24 26.89 -0.65 8.76
N ALA A 25 28.07 -0.05 8.92
CA ALA A 25 29.21 -0.27 8.03
C ALA A 25 29.73 -1.72 8.09
N ASP A 26 29.75 -2.34 9.28
CA ASP A 26 30.12 -3.75 9.43
C ASP A 26 29.13 -4.69 8.74
N VAL A 27 27.81 -4.45 8.88
CA VAL A 27 26.81 -5.23 8.13
C VAL A 27 26.99 -5.06 6.62
N PHE A 28 27.20 -3.84 6.13
CA PHE A 28 27.48 -3.60 4.71
C PHE A 28 28.72 -4.39 4.24
N PHE A 29 29.83 -4.31 4.98
CA PHE A 29 31.05 -5.07 4.68
C PHE A 29 30.80 -6.59 4.66
N LYS A 30 30.08 -7.12 5.66
CA LYS A 30 29.73 -8.54 5.74
C LYS A 30 28.79 -8.97 4.62
N MET A 31 27.89 -8.11 4.14
CA MET A 31 27.05 -8.38 2.96
C MET A 31 27.88 -8.48 1.69
N VAL A 32 28.82 -7.56 1.48
CA VAL A 32 29.74 -7.61 0.35
C VAL A 32 30.52 -8.93 0.37
N LYS A 33 31.03 -9.34 1.54
CA LYS A 33 31.75 -10.61 1.72
C LYS A 33 30.87 -11.85 1.53
N ALA A 34 29.60 -11.78 1.93
CA ALA A 34 28.66 -12.90 1.86
C ALA A 34 28.02 -13.09 0.48
N THR A 35 28.20 -12.13 -0.44
CA THR A 35 27.68 -12.21 -1.80
C THR A 35 28.59 -13.14 -2.62
N PRO A 36 28.08 -14.28 -3.13
CA PRO A 36 28.86 -15.13 -4.00
C PRO A 36 29.06 -14.41 -5.33
N ALA A 37 30.30 -14.03 -5.63
CA ALA A 37 30.69 -13.52 -6.93
C ALA A 37 31.79 -14.43 -7.46
N SER A 38 31.50 -15.16 -8.54
CA SER A 38 32.50 -15.89 -9.33
C SER A 38 33.23 -14.96 -10.31
N SER A 39 32.72 -13.74 -10.51
CA SER A 39 33.30 -12.68 -11.32
C SER A 39 32.85 -11.28 -10.84
N ASP A 40 33.58 -10.23 -11.23
CA ASP A 40 33.24 -8.84 -10.88
C ASP A 40 31.85 -8.42 -11.39
N GLU A 41 31.36 -9.05 -12.47
CA GLU A 41 30.04 -8.79 -13.07
C GLU A 41 28.88 -9.41 -12.30
N GLU A 42 29.13 -10.35 -11.38
CA GLU A 42 28.12 -11.03 -10.55
C GLU A 42 27.88 -10.33 -9.20
N HIS A 43 28.64 -9.27 -8.89
CA HIS A 43 28.41 -8.52 -7.66
C HIS A 43 27.00 -7.92 -7.62
N VAL A 44 26.35 -8.10 -6.49
CA VAL A 44 25.03 -7.51 -6.25
C VAL A 44 25.16 -6.01 -6.08
N GLU A 45 24.25 -5.25 -6.68
CA GLU A 45 24.25 -3.80 -6.56
C GLU A 45 23.83 -3.40 -5.14
N MET A 46 24.65 -2.60 -4.45
CA MET A 46 24.37 -2.15 -3.08
C MET A 46 24.61 -0.66 -2.94
N ILE A 47 23.74 0.00 -2.21
CA ILE A 47 23.86 1.40 -1.81
C ILE A 47 23.95 1.43 -0.29
N PHE A 48 25.03 2.00 0.25
CA PHE A 48 25.13 2.36 1.67
C PHE A 48 24.95 3.87 1.80
N GLU A 49 23.98 4.29 2.60
CA GLU A 49 23.68 5.70 2.80
C GLU A 49 23.64 6.02 4.30
N GLN A 50 24.35 7.07 4.70
CA GLN A 50 24.51 7.44 6.09
C GLN A 50 24.53 8.95 6.23
N TYR A 51 23.65 9.46 7.08
CA TYR A 51 23.65 10.86 7.50
C TYR A 51 23.81 10.97 9.02
N PRO A 52 24.33 12.10 9.53
CA PRO A 52 24.37 12.36 10.95
C PRO A 52 22.96 12.33 11.56
N PHE A 53 22.70 11.37 12.45
CA PHE A 53 21.46 11.29 13.20
C PHE A 53 21.65 11.93 14.58
N LYS A 54 20.92 13.01 14.87
CA LYS A 54 21.06 13.79 16.10
C LYS A 54 20.28 13.21 17.30
N GLY A 55 19.35 12.29 17.06
CA GLY A 55 18.45 11.70 18.07
C GLY A 55 19.10 10.61 18.92
N SER A 56 19.98 10.97 19.85
CA SER A 56 20.62 10.00 20.77
C SER A 56 19.76 9.62 22.00
N GLY A 57 18.59 10.24 22.19
CA GLY A 57 17.73 10.00 23.34
C GLY A 57 16.95 8.68 23.31
N SER A 58 16.55 8.20 24.49
CA SER A 58 15.65 7.06 24.70
C SER A 58 14.17 7.46 24.83
N GLY A 59 13.84 8.75 24.68
CA GLY A 59 12.48 9.27 24.77
C GLY A 59 11.59 9.00 23.55
N SER A 60 10.29 9.29 23.68
CA SER A 60 9.30 9.17 22.59
C SER A 60 9.66 10.00 21.36
N ALA A 61 10.11 11.26 21.56
CA ALA A 61 10.54 12.15 20.48
C ALA A 61 11.71 11.57 19.67
N ALA A 62 12.75 11.06 20.33
CA ALA A 62 13.89 10.44 19.67
C ALA A 62 13.52 9.14 18.92
N THR A 63 12.49 8.42 19.39
CA THR A 63 11.94 7.27 18.68
C THR A 63 11.21 7.71 17.40
N ILE A 64 10.46 8.81 17.44
CA ILE A 64 9.78 9.38 16.26
C ILE A 64 10.80 9.87 15.22
N GLU A 65 11.81 10.65 15.64
CA GLU A 65 12.86 11.11 14.72
C GLU A 65 13.55 9.95 14.01
N ARG A 66 13.79 8.84 14.72
CA ARG A 66 14.37 7.63 14.15
C ARG A 66 13.46 7.00 13.09
N LYS A 67 12.15 6.91 13.36
CA LYS A 67 11.16 6.39 12.41
C LYS A 67 11.17 7.20 11.12
N LEU A 68 11.11 8.53 11.24
CA LEU A 68 11.10 9.45 10.10
C LEU A 68 12.41 9.37 9.29
N TYR A 69 13.56 9.36 9.97
CA TYR A 69 14.86 9.18 9.34
C TYR A 69 14.94 7.91 8.48
N VAL A 70 14.51 6.76 9.04
CA VAL A 70 14.53 5.49 8.31
C VAL A 70 13.56 5.53 7.14
N PHE A 71 12.35 6.06 7.36
CA PHE A 71 11.33 6.15 6.31
C PHE A 71 11.81 6.98 5.11
N ASP A 72 12.38 8.15 5.34
CA ASP A 72 12.89 9.02 4.27
C ASP A 72 14.02 8.37 3.48
N MET A 73 14.91 7.63 4.18
CA MET A 73 15.98 6.87 3.52
C MET A 73 15.42 5.74 2.65
N ILE A 74 14.38 5.03 3.12
CA ILE A 74 13.70 4.00 2.32
C ILE A 74 13.05 4.62 1.07
N ARG A 75 12.44 5.80 1.18
CA ARG A 75 11.89 6.53 0.01
C ARG A 75 12.98 6.98 -0.96
N ALA A 76 14.13 7.43 -0.46
CA ALA A 76 15.28 7.77 -1.31
C ALA A 76 15.83 6.54 -2.06
N PHE A 77 15.88 5.39 -1.39
CA PHE A 77 16.25 4.11 -1.99
C PHE A 77 15.29 3.66 -3.09
N GLU A 78 13.98 3.75 -2.86
CA GLU A 78 12.96 3.42 -3.86
C GLU A 78 13.14 4.24 -5.15
N LYS A 79 13.35 5.56 -5.04
CA LYS A 79 13.63 6.43 -6.21
C LYS A 79 14.89 6.04 -6.99
N ARG A 80 15.80 5.30 -6.37
CA ARG A 80 17.06 4.82 -6.96
C ARG A 80 16.98 3.37 -7.43
N GLY A 81 15.78 2.78 -7.44
CA GLY A 81 15.53 1.42 -7.91
C GLY A 81 16.00 0.32 -6.95
N VAL A 82 16.22 0.64 -5.66
CA VAL A 82 16.50 -0.38 -4.64
C VAL A 82 15.31 -1.32 -4.55
N THR A 83 15.58 -2.62 -4.52
CA THR A 83 14.56 -3.66 -4.45
C THR A 83 14.39 -4.24 -3.05
N THR A 84 15.36 -4.01 -2.15
CA THR A 84 15.35 -4.56 -0.79
C THR A 84 16.11 -3.67 0.18
N VAL A 85 15.48 -3.36 1.32
CA VAL A 85 16.08 -2.54 2.38
C VAL A 85 16.72 -3.45 3.42
N VAL A 86 17.97 -3.14 3.75
CA VAL A 86 18.66 -3.70 4.91
C VAL A 86 18.74 -2.62 5.97
N LEU A 87 18.22 -2.91 7.15
CA LEU A 87 18.16 -2.00 8.30
C LEU A 87 19.01 -2.55 9.45
N PRO A 88 20.32 -2.23 9.54
CA PRO A 88 21.24 -2.68 10.60
C PRO A 88 20.98 -2.00 11.96
N CYS A 89 19.80 -2.19 12.53
CA CYS A 89 19.44 -1.57 13.81
C CYS A 89 18.35 -2.36 14.52
N PHE A 90 18.70 -3.13 15.55
CA PHE A 90 17.72 -3.87 16.38
C PHE A 90 16.65 -2.94 16.97
N LEU A 91 17.06 -1.75 17.42
CA LEU A 91 16.13 -0.77 17.97
C LEU A 91 15.03 -0.37 16.97
N SER A 92 15.38 -0.24 15.69
CA SER A 92 14.39 0.06 14.63
C SER A 92 13.42 -1.09 14.36
N HIS A 93 13.76 -2.31 14.80
CA HIS A 93 12.88 -3.47 14.68
C HIS A 93 11.77 -3.50 15.73
N THR A 94 11.81 -2.62 16.74
CA THR A 94 10.69 -2.42 17.66
C THR A 94 9.48 -1.75 16.99
N PHE A 95 9.65 -1.19 15.78
CA PHE A 95 8.60 -0.54 14.99
C PHE A 95 8.68 -0.90 13.49
N ILE A 96 9.34 -2.01 13.14
CA ILE A 96 9.52 -2.40 11.72
C ILE A 96 8.19 -2.60 11.00
N ASP A 97 7.15 -3.06 11.70
CA ASP A 97 5.83 -3.26 11.10
C ASP A 97 5.19 -1.95 10.65
N GLU A 98 5.46 -0.84 11.34
CA GLU A 98 5.03 0.50 10.92
C GLU A 98 5.73 0.91 9.62
N LEU A 99 7.01 0.58 9.45
CA LEU A 99 7.76 0.84 8.22
C LEU A 99 7.26 -0.06 7.08
N LYS A 100 7.11 -1.37 7.33
CA LYS A 100 6.61 -2.36 6.36
C LYS A 100 5.20 -1.97 5.86
N ALA A 101 4.33 -1.45 6.73
CA ALA A 101 2.99 -1.02 6.36
C ALA A 101 2.94 0.26 5.50
N ASN A 102 4.01 1.06 5.49
CA ASN A 102 4.05 2.37 4.83
C ASN A 102 5.06 2.47 3.68
N THR A 103 5.76 1.38 3.36
CA THR A 103 6.78 1.35 2.30
C THR A 103 6.53 0.19 1.36
N SER A 104 6.84 0.38 0.08
CA SER A 104 6.72 -0.65 -0.96
C SER A 104 7.87 -1.65 -0.93
N LEU A 105 9.04 -1.24 -0.43
CA LEU A 105 10.25 -2.04 -0.43
C LEU A 105 10.24 -3.06 0.72
N PRO A 106 10.55 -4.34 0.46
CA PRO A 106 10.73 -5.32 1.54
C PRO A 106 11.90 -4.91 2.43
N ILE A 107 11.67 -4.96 3.74
CA ILE A 107 12.69 -4.68 4.76
C ILE A 107 13.13 -6.01 5.37
N VAL A 108 14.42 -6.33 5.27
CA VAL A 108 14.97 -7.56 5.86
C VAL A 108 14.92 -7.43 7.39
N ASP A 109 14.40 -8.46 8.04
CA ASP A 109 14.22 -8.48 9.49
C ASP A 109 15.44 -9.07 10.19
N ILE A 110 16.17 -8.24 10.95
CA ILE A 110 17.40 -8.67 11.63
C ILE A 110 17.12 -9.69 12.74
N VAL A 111 15.98 -9.59 13.42
CA VAL A 111 15.67 -10.48 14.55
C VAL A 111 15.31 -11.85 14.00
N GLU A 112 14.52 -11.92 12.94
CA GLU A 112 14.22 -13.17 12.25
C GLU A 112 15.48 -13.80 11.64
N ALA A 113 16.35 -13.00 11.02
CA ALA A 113 17.61 -13.50 10.48
C ALA A 113 18.48 -14.20 11.54
N VAL A 114 18.62 -13.57 12.71
CA VAL A 114 19.39 -14.11 13.82
C VAL A 114 18.70 -15.34 14.42
N ARG A 115 17.39 -15.32 14.60
CA ARG A 115 16.59 -16.48 15.05
C ARG A 115 16.76 -17.67 14.10
N SER A 116 16.62 -17.44 12.80
CA SER A 116 16.81 -18.44 11.75
C SER A 116 18.24 -19.01 11.74
N HIS A 117 19.26 -18.19 12.05
CA HIS A 117 20.62 -18.66 12.24
C HIS A 117 20.76 -19.56 13.47
N VAL A 118 20.24 -19.11 14.62
CA VAL A 118 20.30 -19.87 15.89
C VAL A 118 19.62 -21.22 15.75
N ARG A 119 18.40 -21.27 15.20
CA ARG A 119 17.66 -22.54 14.98
C ARG A 119 18.41 -23.53 14.11
N ARG A 120 19.12 -23.03 13.10
CA ARG A 120 19.86 -23.88 12.15
C ARG A 120 21.18 -24.39 12.72
N LYS A 121 21.91 -23.53 13.44
CA LYS A 121 23.27 -23.83 13.93
C LYS A 121 23.27 -24.47 15.32
N TYR A 122 22.28 -24.17 16.15
CA TYR A 122 22.12 -24.65 17.52
C TYR A 122 20.70 -25.19 17.72
N PRO A 123 20.30 -26.26 17.02
CA PRO A 123 18.92 -26.76 17.03
C PRO A 123 18.42 -27.21 18.42
N ASP A 124 19.34 -27.61 19.31
CA ASP A 124 19.04 -28.08 20.67
C ASP A 124 19.03 -26.94 21.72
N ALA A 125 19.31 -25.69 21.30
CA ALA A 125 19.30 -24.56 22.21
C ALA A 125 17.86 -24.14 22.52
N THR A 126 17.47 -24.27 23.78
CA THR A 126 16.18 -23.82 24.31
C THR A 126 16.33 -22.59 25.23
N ARG A 127 17.54 -22.31 25.72
CA ARG A 127 17.81 -21.20 26.64
C ARG A 127 18.85 -20.25 26.06
N ILE A 128 18.39 -19.06 25.67
CA ILE A 128 19.13 -18.10 24.85
C ILE A 128 19.48 -16.87 25.69
N GLY A 129 20.77 -16.59 25.82
CA GLY A 129 21.25 -15.35 26.44
C GLY A 129 21.22 -14.21 25.43
N VAL A 130 20.70 -13.04 25.79
CA VAL A 130 20.64 -11.88 24.88
C VAL A 130 21.39 -10.70 25.46
N LEU A 131 22.39 -10.21 24.73
CA LEU A 131 23.09 -8.96 25.05
C LEU A 131 22.33 -7.77 24.43
N ALA A 132 21.32 -7.27 25.13
CA ALA A 132 20.50 -6.15 24.68
C ALA A 132 20.60 -4.97 25.67
N SER A 133 20.42 -3.75 25.16
CA SER A 133 20.31 -2.57 26.01
C SER A 133 18.98 -2.57 26.76
N ASP A 134 18.93 -1.91 27.90
CA ASP A 134 17.71 -1.62 28.67
C ASP A 134 16.48 -1.32 27.79
N TYR A 135 16.58 -0.37 26.86
CA TYR A 135 15.46 -0.02 25.98
C TYR A 135 14.95 -1.20 25.13
N VAL A 136 15.85 -2.00 24.55
CA VAL A 136 15.46 -3.13 23.69
C VAL A 136 14.77 -4.22 24.52
N ARG A 137 15.20 -4.41 25.78
CA ARG A 137 14.58 -5.34 26.72
C ARG A 137 13.22 -4.86 27.21
N ASP A 138 13.10 -3.58 27.52
CA ASP A 138 11.83 -2.97 27.96
C ASP A 138 10.75 -3.07 26.87
N ARG A 139 11.17 -3.01 25.60
CA ARG A 139 10.30 -3.24 24.43
C ARG A 139 10.07 -4.71 24.09
N ARG A 140 10.71 -5.64 24.80
CA ARG A 140 10.57 -7.09 24.62
C ARG A 140 10.75 -7.54 23.18
N LEU A 141 11.72 -6.92 22.48
CA LEU A 141 11.93 -7.15 21.05
C LEU A 141 12.19 -8.63 20.76
N PHE A 142 13.10 -9.25 21.51
CA PHE A 142 13.48 -10.65 21.29
C PHE A 142 12.39 -11.62 21.74
N ASP A 143 11.68 -11.31 22.82
CA ASP A 143 10.58 -12.11 23.35
C ASP A 143 9.44 -12.30 22.32
N ALA A 144 9.18 -11.29 21.48
CA ALA A 144 8.16 -11.37 20.43
C ALA A 144 8.51 -12.34 19.29
N TYR A 145 9.80 -12.60 19.05
CA TYR A 145 10.27 -13.46 17.95
C TYR A 145 10.64 -14.86 18.43
N PHE A 146 11.19 -14.96 19.64
CA PHE A 146 11.54 -16.22 20.31
C PHE A 146 10.40 -16.63 21.25
N THR A 147 9.22 -16.91 20.68
CA THR A 147 8.04 -17.33 21.45
C THR A 147 8.22 -18.70 22.09
N SER A 148 7.76 -18.85 23.32
CA SER A 148 7.72 -20.12 24.04
C SER A 148 6.44 -20.91 23.68
N PRO A 149 6.49 -22.25 23.58
CA PRO A 149 7.67 -23.12 23.58
C PRO A 149 8.23 -23.21 22.15
N PRO A 150 9.51 -22.82 21.94
CA PRO A 150 10.66 -23.59 22.44
C PRO A 150 11.83 -22.78 23.06
N PHE A 151 11.70 -21.46 23.26
CA PHE A 151 12.81 -20.62 23.76
C PHE A 151 12.51 -19.91 25.10
N GLU A 152 13.49 -19.93 26.00
CA GLU A 152 13.59 -19.09 27.20
C GLU A 152 14.67 -18.02 26.96
N ILE A 153 14.27 -16.75 26.98
CA ILE A 153 15.20 -15.61 26.85
C ILE A 153 15.72 -15.21 28.22
N VAL A 154 17.05 -15.09 28.34
CA VAL A 154 17.76 -14.68 29.55
C VAL A 154 18.62 -13.45 29.26
N TYR A 155 18.62 -12.49 30.17
CA TYR A 155 19.40 -11.25 30.05
C TYR A 155 20.47 -11.17 31.16
N PRO A 156 21.61 -10.48 30.93
CA PRO A 156 22.63 -10.28 31.95
C PRO A 156 22.05 -9.55 33.16
N ARG A 157 22.45 -9.96 34.37
CA ARG A 157 22.12 -9.25 35.60
C ARG A 157 22.91 -7.95 35.69
N SER A 158 22.29 -6.91 36.25
CA SER A 158 23.00 -5.66 36.55
C SER A 158 24.06 -5.88 37.63
N HIS A 159 25.19 -5.19 37.52
CA HIS A 159 26.28 -5.24 38.50
C HIS A 159 26.41 -3.87 39.16
N GLU A 160 26.31 -3.81 40.49
CA GLU A 160 26.35 -2.55 41.26
C GLU A 160 25.34 -1.49 40.76
N GLY A 161 24.17 -1.93 40.28
CA GLY A 161 23.14 -1.06 39.72
C GLY A 161 23.42 -0.57 38.29
N ILE A 162 24.50 -1.01 37.66
CA ILE A 162 24.89 -0.65 36.30
C ILE A 162 24.44 -1.75 35.33
N ASP A 163 23.82 -1.33 34.23
CA ASP A 163 23.61 -2.19 33.08
C ASP A 163 24.89 -2.28 32.25
N LEU A 164 25.54 -3.45 32.29
CA LEU A 164 26.82 -3.67 31.64
C LEU A 164 26.76 -3.48 30.12
N VAL A 165 25.66 -3.88 29.48
CA VAL A 165 25.52 -3.83 28.02
C VAL A 165 25.24 -2.40 27.56
N THR A 166 24.28 -1.70 28.18
CA THR A 166 23.97 -0.30 27.89
C THR A 166 25.19 0.59 28.12
N GLU A 167 25.91 0.42 29.23
CA GLU A 167 27.13 1.19 29.52
C GLU A 167 28.25 0.90 28.50
N ALA A 168 28.45 -0.37 28.12
CA ALA A 168 29.45 -0.74 27.11
C ALA A 168 29.17 -0.11 25.74
N ILE A 169 27.90 0.03 25.35
CA ILE A 169 27.55 0.56 24.03
C ILE A 169 27.45 2.09 24.02
N TYR A 170 26.71 2.65 24.99
CA TYR A 170 26.29 4.05 25.00
C TYR A 170 27.06 4.94 26.00
N GLY A 171 27.84 4.35 26.91
CA GLY A 171 28.60 5.07 27.92
C GLY A 171 29.59 6.10 27.34
N ALA A 172 30.17 6.92 28.22
CA ALA A 172 31.13 7.96 27.82
C ALA A 172 32.34 7.40 27.06
N ASP A 173 32.74 6.17 27.38
CA ASP A 173 33.80 5.40 26.71
C ASP A 173 33.23 4.24 25.88
N GLY A 174 31.96 4.31 25.48
CA GLY A 174 31.25 3.21 24.83
C GLY A 174 31.67 2.96 23.38
N ILE A 175 31.27 1.81 22.85
CA ILE A 175 31.60 1.37 21.48
C ILE A 175 31.08 2.36 20.42
N LYS A 176 29.91 2.97 20.63
CA LYS A 176 29.35 3.97 19.69
C LYS A 176 30.23 5.21 19.50
N ARG A 177 31.16 5.48 20.43
CA ARG A 177 32.14 6.57 20.34
C ARG A 177 33.44 6.15 19.67
N GLY A 178 33.54 4.92 19.18
CA GLY A 178 34.73 4.37 18.52
C GLY A 178 35.68 3.62 19.45
N ASN A 179 35.32 3.42 20.72
CA ASN A 179 36.13 2.67 21.67
C ASN A 179 35.90 1.17 21.51
N LEU A 180 36.69 0.53 20.65
CA LEU A 180 36.54 -0.89 20.29
C LEU A 180 37.35 -1.86 21.19
N ARG A 181 37.98 -1.33 22.26
CA ARG A 181 38.86 -2.08 23.18
C ARG A 181 38.68 -1.59 24.61
N GLY A 182 39.33 -2.26 25.56
CA GLY A 182 39.41 -1.81 26.95
C GLY A 182 38.08 -1.97 27.70
N ARG A 183 37.69 -0.93 28.46
CA ARG A 183 36.51 -0.96 29.35
C ARG A 183 35.22 -1.48 28.71
N PRO A 184 34.75 -1.00 27.55
CA PRO A 184 33.50 -1.51 26.95
C PRO A 184 33.57 -3.01 26.63
N VAL A 185 34.72 -3.52 26.18
CA VAL A 185 34.91 -4.95 25.90
C VAL A 185 34.89 -5.78 27.18
N GLU A 186 35.53 -5.29 28.24
CA GLU A 186 35.52 -5.94 29.56
C GLU A 186 34.11 -6.01 30.15
N LEU A 187 33.31 -4.96 30.00
CA LEU A 187 31.90 -4.97 30.41
C LEU A 187 31.08 -6.03 29.66
N LEU A 188 31.28 -6.15 28.34
CA LEU A 188 30.60 -7.18 27.54
C LEU A 188 31.07 -8.60 27.89
N ARG A 189 32.36 -8.79 28.20
CA ARG A 189 32.89 -10.07 28.68
C ARG A 189 32.22 -10.51 29.98
N ARG A 190 32.13 -9.61 30.96
CA ARG A 190 31.41 -9.88 32.22
C ARG A 190 29.93 -10.20 32.01
N ALA A 191 29.27 -9.48 31.09
CA ALA A 191 27.89 -9.77 30.73
C ALA A 191 27.74 -11.17 30.10
N CYS A 192 28.69 -11.61 29.27
CA CYS A 192 28.71 -12.97 28.71
C CYS A 192 28.97 -14.03 29.80
N GLU A 193 29.89 -13.77 30.71
CA GLU A 193 30.20 -14.65 31.84
C GLU A 193 28.98 -14.84 32.75
N ASP A 194 28.28 -13.75 33.07
CA ASP A 194 27.05 -13.79 33.86
C ASP A 194 25.95 -14.62 33.17
N LEU A 195 25.76 -14.44 31.86
CA LEU A 195 24.82 -15.27 31.09
C LEU A 195 25.20 -16.76 31.10
N ALA A 196 26.50 -17.06 30.98
CA ALA A 196 26.99 -18.43 31.07
C ALA A 196 26.75 -19.04 32.47
N ASP A 197 26.98 -18.27 33.55
CA ASP A 197 26.66 -18.69 34.92
C ASP A 197 25.17 -18.87 35.15
N GLN A 198 24.35 -18.09 34.44
CA GLN A 198 22.91 -18.27 34.45
C GLN A 198 22.48 -19.54 33.71
N GLY A 199 23.32 -20.18 32.90
CA GLY A 199 23.05 -21.48 32.25
C GLY A 199 22.43 -21.37 30.85
N VAL A 200 22.76 -20.33 30.09
CA VAL A 200 22.35 -20.21 28.68
C VAL A 200 23.20 -21.09 27.76
N GLN A 201 22.63 -21.52 26.63
CA GLN A 201 23.29 -22.43 25.68
C GLN A 201 23.89 -21.72 24.46
N VAL A 202 23.44 -20.50 24.18
CA VAL A 202 23.97 -19.63 23.12
C VAL A 202 23.71 -18.18 23.50
N ILE A 203 24.64 -17.28 23.18
CA ILE A 203 24.54 -15.84 23.41
C ILE A 203 24.30 -15.12 22.07
N VAL A 204 23.27 -14.29 22.03
CA VAL A 204 22.85 -13.50 20.88
C VAL A 204 23.05 -12.01 21.17
N PRO A 205 23.91 -11.32 20.40
CA PRO A 205 24.00 -9.87 20.46
C PRO A 205 22.74 -9.19 19.92
N GLY A 206 22.16 -8.30 20.73
CA GLY A 206 21.01 -7.46 20.39
C GLY A 206 21.36 -6.01 20.03
N LEU A 207 22.63 -5.72 19.78
CA LEU A 207 23.12 -4.47 19.20
C LEU A 207 24.18 -4.78 18.14
N THR A 208 24.10 -4.09 17.00
CA THR A 208 25.03 -4.28 15.88
C THR A 208 26.47 -3.91 16.22
N GLU A 209 26.68 -3.05 17.22
CA GLU A 209 27.99 -2.65 17.71
C GLU A 209 28.78 -3.79 18.38
N ILE A 210 28.10 -4.76 18.99
CA ILE A 210 28.78 -5.85 19.71
C ILE A 210 29.58 -6.74 18.73
N ALA A 211 29.08 -6.92 17.52
CA ALA A 211 29.76 -7.71 16.49
C ALA A 211 31.10 -7.09 16.04
N LEU A 212 31.31 -5.78 16.26
CA LEU A 212 32.58 -5.10 15.96
C LEU A 212 33.72 -5.53 16.89
N VAL A 213 33.37 -5.99 18.10
CA VAL A 213 34.32 -6.31 19.17
C VAL A 213 34.24 -7.78 19.58
N ALA A 214 33.51 -8.61 18.83
CA ALA A 214 33.31 -10.02 19.16
C ALA A 214 34.65 -10.78 19.33
N ASP A 215 35.63 -10.51 18.46
CA ASP A 215 36.96 -11.11 18.55
C ASP A 215 37.74 -10.62 19.78
N GLU A 216 37.57 -9.34 20.16
CA GLU A 216 38.23 -8.73 21.33
C GLU A 216 37.60 -9.18 22.66
N ILE A 217 36.30 -9.54 22.67
CA ILE A 217 35.65 -10.19 23.81
C ILE A 217 36.34 -11.52 24.12
N GLY A 218 36.78 -12.24 23.08
CA GLY A 218 37.53 -13.48 23.17
C GLY A 218 36.65 -14.71 23.40
N ALA A 219 37.28 -15.88 23.51
CA ALA A 219 36.59 -17.16 23.66
C ALA A 219 35.70 -17.18 24.91
N GLN A 220 34.44 -17.57 24.74
CA GLN A 220 33.44 -17.65 25.79
C GLN A 220 33.13 -19.11 26.14
N ARG A 221 32.63 -19.34 27.37
CA ARG A 221 32.14 -20.67 27.81
C ARG A 221 30.95 -21.16 26.99
N VAL A 222 30.21 -20.23 26.40
CA VAL A 222 29.01 -20.47 25.60
C VAL A 222 29.18 -19.78 24.24
N PRO A 223 28.72 -20.37 23.11
CA PRO A 223 28.88 -19.75 21.79
C PRO A 223 28.26 -18.34 21.72
N LEU A 224 29.04 -17.37 21.24
CA LEU A 224 28.59 -16.02 20.92
C LEU A 224 28.29 -15.92 19.42
N VAL A 225 27.06 -15.54 19.06
CA VAL A 225 26.64 -15.39 17.66
C VAL A 225 27.16 -14.08 17.07
N ASP A 226 27.67 -14.10 15.84
CA ASP A 226 27.87 -12.88 15.05
C ASP A 226 26.55 -12.50 14.38
N SER A 227 25.75 -11.68 15.06
CA SER A 227 24.44 -11.23 14.57
C SER A 227 24.53 -10.49 13.24
N ASN A 228 25.58 -9.70 13.02
CA ASN A 228 25.75 -8.93 11.78
C ASN A 228 26.06 -9.85 10.60
N LEU A 229 26.85 -10.91 10.81
CA LEU A 229 27.14 -11.90 9.77
C LEU A 229 25.90 -12.76 9.46
N ALA A 230 25.20 -13.21 10.50
CA ALA A 230 23.95 -13.95 10.33
C ALA A 230 22.93 -13.12 9.53
N TYR A 231 22.81 -11.83 9.83
CA TYR A 231 21.94 -10.90 9.12
C TYR A 231 22.36 -10.67 7.68
N ALA A 232 23.65 -10.40 7.44
CA ALA A 232 24.18 -10.21 6.09
C ALA A 232 23.94 -11.44 5.20
N GLN A 233 24.24 -12.64 5.71
CA GLN A 233 24.00 -13.90 5.00
C GLN A 233 22.51 -14.12 4.72
N TYR A 234 21.66 -13.83 5.69
CA TYR A 234 20.20 -13.94 5.52
C TYR A 234 19.69 -12.97 4.45
N ALA A 235 20.15 -11.71 4.44
CA ALA A 235 19.74 -10.72 3.47
C ALA A 235 20.11 -11.11 2.03
N VAL A 236 21.33 -11.62 1.81
CA VAL A 236 21.81 -11.97 0.46
C VAL A 236 21.25 -13.30 -0.05
N THR A 237 20.97 -14.26 0.85
CA THR A 237 20.47 -15.60 0.46
C THR A 237 18.95 -15.78 0.55
N GLY A 238 18.26 -14.97 1.37
CA GLY A 238 16.82 -15.08 1.58
C GLY A 238 16.01 -14.78 0.32
N GLN A 239 14.77 -15.24 0.21
CA GLN A 239 13.87 -14.77 -0.86
C GLN A 239 13.32 -13.38 -0.51
N PRO A 240 12.94 -12.54 -1.50
CA PRO A 240 12.28 -11.27 -1.22
C PRO A 240 11.08 -11.51 -0.29
N GLY A 241 11.04 -10.85 0.86
CA GLY A 241 9.92 -10.99 1.80
C GLY A 241 8.59 -10.61 1.14
N SER A 242 7.52 -11.30 1.53
CA SER A 242 6.17 -10.98 1.05
C SER A 242 5.74 -9.57 1.49
N ARG A 243 5.19 -8.80 0.55
CA ARG A 243 4.63 -7.46 0.78
C ARG A 243 3.41 -7.57 1.68
N ALA A 244 3.40 -6.88 2.83
CA ALA A 244 2.16 -6.61 3.55
C ALA A 244 1.36 -5.56 2.76
N ALA A 245 0.70 -6.00 1.69
CA ALA A 245 -0.01 -5.11 0.79
C ALA A 245 -1.36 -4.68 1.40
N THR A 246 -1.60 -3.38 1.46
CA THR A 246 -2.94 -2.83 1.74
C THR A 246 -3.56 -2.42 0.41
N PHE A 247 -4.76 -2.93 0.13
CA PHE A 247 -5.47 -2.62 -1.11
C PHE A 247 -5.75 -1.12 -1.24
N LYS A 248 -5.47 -0.55 -2.41
CA LYS A 248 -5.60 0.88 -2.71
C LYS A 248 -6.38 1.10 -4.00
N ILE A 249 -7.39 1.97 -3.93
CA ILE A 249 -8.14 2.41 -5.11
C ILE A 249 -7.55 3.73 -5.60
N GLY A 250 -7.13 3.76 -6.87
CA GLY A 250 -6.80 4.98 -7.58
C GLY A 250 -8.05 5.60 -8.20
N VAL A 251 -8.23 6.91 -8.08
CA VAL A 251 -9.40 7.63 -8.62
C VAL A 251 -8.94 8.69 -9.62
N VAL A 252 -9.34 8.54 -10.88
CA VAL A 252 -9.20 9.56 -11.91
C VAL A 252 -10.30 10.59 -11.70
N GLY A 253 -9.99 11.62 -10.90
CA GLY A 253 -10.93 12.67 -10.54
C GLY A 253 -10.89 13.89 -11.46
N GLY A 254 -11.77 14.85 -11.19
CA GLY A 254 -11.79 16.15 -11.88
C GLY A 254 -12.63 16.17 -13.16
N VAL A 255 -13.31 15.07 -13.50
CA VAL A 255 -14.07 14.92 -14.75
C VAL A 255 -15.59 14.71 -14.57
N GLY A 256 -16.29 15.35 -13.62
CA GLY A 256 -15.98 16.62 -12.94
C GLY A 256 -15.58 16.53 -11.46
N PRO A 257 -15.17 17.66 -10.85
CA PRO A 257 -14.81 17.73 -9.43
C PRO A 257 -15.91 17.25 -8.47
N ALA A 258 -17.15 17.72 -8.65
CA ALA A 258 -18.26 17.37 -7.77
C ALA A 258 -18.59 15.86 -7.83
N ALA A 259 -18.62 15.28 -9.02
CA ALA A 259 -18.80 13.85 -9.21
C ALA A 259 -17.69 13.01 -8.55
N THR A 260 -16.47 13.54 -8.50
CA THR A 260 -15.36 12.87 -7.79
C THR A 260 -15.65 12.84 -6.29
N VAL A 261 -16.04 13.97 -5.69
CA VAL A 261 -16.37 14.05 -4.26
C VAL A 261 -17.55 13.15 -3.90
N ASP A 262 -18.59 13.14 -4.73
CA ASP A 262 -19.74 12.25 -4.59
C ASP A 262 -19.34 10.77 -4.64
N PHE A 263 -18.42 10.38 -5.54
CA PHE A 263 -17.86 9.02 -5.56
C PHE A 263 -17.11 8.68 -4.28
N LEU A 264 -16.30 9.60 -3.74
CA LEU A 264 -15.57 9.38 -2.48
C LEU A 264 -16.54 9.21 -1.30
N ASP A 265 -17.59 10.03 -1.22
CA ASP A 265 -18.64 9.91 -0.22
C ASP A 265 -19.35 8.54 -0.31
N LYS A 266 -19.66 8.07 -1.53
CA LYS A 266 -20.23 6.72 -1.76
C LYS A 266 -19.30 5.59 -1.36
N ILE A 267 -17.99 5.72 -1.58
CA ILE A 267 -17.01 4.74 -1.07
C ILE A 267 -17.08 4.71 0.46
N VAL A 268 -17.01 5.87 1.13
CA VAL A 268 -17.03 5.96 2.59
C VAL A 268 -18.32 5.37 3.17
N ARG A 269 -19.49 5.79 2.65
CA ARG A 269 -20.80 5.35 3.14
C ARG A 269 -21.06 3.86 2.94
N ASN A 270 -20.58 3.29 1.84
CA ASN A 270 -20.81 1.88 1.54
C ASN A 270 -19.71 0.95 2.12
N THR A 271 -18.62 1.49 2.66
CA THR A 271 -17.57 0.66 3.27
C THR A 271 -18.01 0.21 4.67
N PRO A 272 -18.06 -1.11 4.95
CA PRO A 272 -18.34 -1.60 6.30
C PRO A 272 -17.13 -1.34 7.21
N ALA A 273 -17.14 -0.22 7.93
CA ALA A 273 -16.05 0.20 8.82
C ALA A 273 -16.59 0.49 10.23
N ALA A 274 -15.85 0.07 11.26
CA ALA A 274 -16.17 0.40 12.67
C ALA A 274 -15.28 1.54 13.21
N ARG A 275 -14.15 1.80 12.54
CA ARG A 275 -13.20 2.87 12.83
C ARG A 275 -12.49 3.30 11.54
N ASP A 276 -11.81 4.44 11.59
CA ASP A 276 -11.11 5.02 10.45
C ASP A 276 -10.17 4.03 9.72
N GLN A 277 -9.44 3.20 10.47
CA GLN A 277 -8.46 2.26 9.90
C GLN A 277 -9.09 1.08 9.14
N ASP A 278 -10.41 0.88 9.26
CA ASP A 278 -11.13 -0.16 8.52
C ASP A 278 -11.58 0.35 7.14
N HIS A 279 -11.46 1.66 6.87
CA HIS A 279 -11.75 2.24 5.56
C HIS A 279 -10.69 1.89 4.52
N ILE A 280 -11.10 1.94 3.24
CA ILE A 280 -10.24 1.61 2.11
C ILE A 280 -9.31 2.78 1.81
N LYS A 281 -8.03 2.48 1.53
CA LYS A 281 -7.04 3.48 1.15
C LYS A 281 -7.36 4.01 -0.26
N LEU A 282 -7.47 5.33 -0.40
CA LEU A 282 -7.74 6.00 -1.66
C LEU A 282 -6.55 6.87 -2.08
N LEU A 283 -6.22 6.83 -3.37
CA LEU A 283 -5.35 7.81 -4.02
C LEU A 283 -6.15 8.54 -5.09
N VAL A 284 -6.31 9.85 -4.95
CA VAL A 284 -7.18 10.64 -5.82
C VAL A 284 -6.33 11.66 -6.57
N GLU A 285 -6.32 11.57 -7.91
CA GLU A 285 -5.77 12.61 -8.77
C GLU A 285 -6.94 13.43 -9.32
N GLN A 286 -7.26 14.53 -8.64
CA GLN A 286 -8.35 15.43 -9.04
C GLN A 286 -7.84 16.42 -10.09
N ASN A 287 -8.00 16.08 -11.37
CA ASN A 287 -7.44 16.82 -12.49
C ASN A 287 -8.54 17.44 -13.38
N PRO A 288 -9.06 18.64 -13.05
CA PRO A 288 -10.06 19.32 -13.87
C PRO A 288 -9.49 19.92 -15.17
N GLN A 289 -8.16 19.87 -15.37
CA GLN A 289 -7.52 20.30 -16.63
C GLN A 289 -7.59 19.23 -17.73
N ILE A 290 -8.16 18.04 -17.47
CA ILE A 290 -8.47 17.06 -18.51
C ILE A 290 -9.48 17.69 -19.49
N PRO A 291 -9.16 17.77 -20.80
CA PRO A 291 -10.07 18.33 -21.82
C PRO A 291 -11.48 17.77 -21.75
N ASP A 292 -12.48 18.55 -22.18
CA ASP A 292 -13.87 18.09 -22.14
C ASP A 292 -14.09 16.91 -23.09
N ARG A 293 -14.63 15.82 -22.54
CA ARG A 293 -14.84 14.56 -23.28
C ARG A 293 -15.96 14.70 -24.30
N THR A 294 -16.99 15.48 -23.99
CA THR A 294 -18.15 15.67 -24.87
C THR A 294 -17.76 16.53 -26.08
N GLU A 295 -17.03 17.63 -25.87
CA GLU A 295 -16.54 18.49 -26.96
C GLU A 295 -15.64 17.76 -27.95
N ASN A 296 -14.82 16.82 -27.47
CA ASN A 296 -13.98 15.98 -28.33
C ASN A 296 -14.81 14.92 -29.09
N LEU A 297 -15.75 14.24 -28.43
CA LEU A 297 -16.53 13.16 -29.07
C LEU A 297 -17.57 13.69 -30.07
N VAL A 298 -18.09 14.89 -29.87
CA VAL A 298 -19.17 15.50 -30.68
C VAL A 298 -18.64 16.54 -31.68
N GLY A 299 -17.36 16.94 -31.59
CA GLY A 299 -16.82 18.04 -32.37
C GLY A 299 -15.30 18.07 -32.47
N GLY A 300 -14.72 19.27 -32.63
CA GLY A 300 -13.27 19.49 -32.78
C GLY A 300 -12.53 19.79 -31.47
N GLY A 301 -13.09 19.40 -30.32
CA GLY A 301 -12.47 19.63 -29.01
C GLY A 301 -11.14 18.88 -28.84
N ALA A 302 -10.29 19.38 -27.94
CA ALA A 302 -8.99 18.77 -27.67
C ALA A 302 -9.13 17.33 -27.13
N ASP A 303 -8.24 16.43 -27.57
CA ASP A 303 -8.26 15.02 -27.20
C ASP A 303 -7.86 14.82 -25.71
N PRO A 304 -8.73 14.23 -24.86
CA PRO A 304 -8.44 14.01 -23.45
C PRO A 304 -7.57 12.77 -23.17
N THR A 305 -7.27 11.94 -24.18
CA THR A 305 -6.65 10.62 -24.00
C THR A 305 -5.33 10.70 -23.23
N ILE A 306 -4.42 11.60 -23.63
CA ILE A 306 -3.12 11.75 -22.97
C ILE A 306 -3.27 12.24 -21.53
N SER A 307 -4.18 13.18 -21.27
CA SER A 307 -4.43 13.68 -19.91
C SER A 307 -5.01 12.59 -19.00
N LEU A 308 -5.95 11.78 -19.52
CA LEU A 308 -6.51 10.63 -18.81
C LEU A 308 -5.43 9.57 -18.53
N TYR A 309 -4.63 9.21 -19.53
CA TYR A 309 -3.56 8.24 -19.38
C TYR A 309 -2.48 8.71 -18.39
N ALA A 310 -2.05 9.98 -18.48
CA ALA A 310 -1.08 10.55 -17.54
C ALA A 310 -1.61 10.52 -16.09
N THR A 311 -2.89 10.83 -15.89
CA THR A 311 -3.54 10.68 -14.58
C THR A 311 -3.57 9.21 -14.13
N CYS A 312 -3.89 8.25 -15.01
CA CYS A 312 -3.83 6.83 -14.67
C CYS A 312 -2.41 6.38 -14.28
N LYS A 313 -1.38 6.83 -14.98
CA LYS A 313 0.02 6.52 -14.67
C LYS A 313 0.45 7.05 -13.31
N LYS A 314 0.04 8.26 -12.93
CA LYS A 314 0.29 8.78 -11.57
C LYS A 314 -0.35 7.90 -10.48
N LEU A 315 -1.53 7.36 -10.73
CA LEU A 315 -2.21 6.47 -9.79
C LEU A 315 -1.51 5.11 -9.68
N GLU A 316 -1.07 4.56 -10.81
CA GLU A 316 -0.27 3.34 -10.88
C GLU A 316 1.09 3.50 -10.17
N ASP A 317 1.83 4.57 -10.48
CA ASP A 317 3.09 4.92 -9.83
C ASP A 317 2.90 5.21 -8.32
N GLY A 318 1.67 5.55 -7.93
CA GLY A 318 1.25 5.69 -6.54
C GLY A 318 0.80 4.38 -5.89
N ASP A 319 1.16 3.22 -6.44
CA ASP A 319 0.79 1.86 -6.01
C ASP A 319 -0.72 1.67 -5.79
N ALA A 320 -1.56 2.18 -6.69
CA ALA A 320 -2.97 1.77 -6.73
C ALA A 320 -3.07 0.32 -7.25
N ASP A 321 -3.99 -0.48 -6.72
CA ASP A 321 -4.23 -1.85 -7.20
C ASP A 321 -5.31 -1.89 -8.30
N VAL A 322 -6.22 -0.92 -8.31
CA VAL A 322 -7.26 -0.72 -9.33
C VAL A 322 -7.50 0.77 -9.56
N ILE A 323 -8.01 1.12 -10.74
CA ILE A 323 -8.40 2.49 -11.09
C ILE A 323 -9.92 2.59 -11.25
N ALA A 324 -10.52 3.62 -10.65
CA ALA A 324 -11.91 4.02 -10.83
C ALA A 324 -11.98 5.39 -11.53
N ILE A 325 -12.91 5.55 -12.47
CA ILE A 325 -13.14 6.81 -13.18
C ILE A 325 -14.62 7.19 -12.99
N PRO A 326 -14.99 8.09 -12.05
CA PRO A 326 -16.37 8.51 -11.86
C PRO A 326 -16.84 9.49 -12.94
N CYS A 327 -16.82 9.06 -14.21
CA CYS A 327 -17.27 9.81 -15.38
C CYS A 327 -17.66 8.85 -16.51
N ASN A 328 -18.94 8.85 -16.91
CA ASN A 328 -19.44 8.00 -17.99
C ASN A 328 -18.73 8.28 -19.32
N THR A 329 -18.67 9.55 -19.71
CA THR A 329 -18.10 9.97 -21.00
C THR A 329 -16.62 9.59 -21.15
N ALA A 330 -15.85 9.60 -20.04
CA ALA A 330 -14.43 9.23 -20.05
C ALA A 330 -14.20 7.75 -20.41
N HIS A 331 -15.21 6.89 -20.26
CA HIS A 331 -15.09 5.47 -20.60
C HIS A 331 -15.02 5.21 -22.10
N ALA A 332 -15.36 6.18 -22.95
CA ALA A 332 -15.12 6.09 -24.39
C ALA A 332 -13.63 5.89 -24.74
N PHE A 333 -12.73 6.32 -23.85
CA PHE A 333 -11.28 6.31 -24.07
C PHE A 333 -10.59 5.11 -23.38
N VAL A 334 -11.31 4.36 -22.54
CA VAL A 334 -10.72 3.31 -21.69
C VAL A 334 -10.15 2.15 -22.51
N GLU A 335 -10.79 1.75 -23.61
CA GLU A 335 -10.30 0.68 -24.48
C GLU A 335 -8.91 1.01 -25.08
N TRP A 336 -8.59 2.29 -25.28
CA TRP A 336 -7.28 2.73 -25.78
C TRP A 336 -6.23 2.87 -24.68
N ILE A 337 -6.65 3.16 -23.45
CA ILE A 337 -5.77 3.42 -22.31
C ILE A 337 -5.38 2.12 -21.58
N GLN A 338 -6.34 1.23 -21.31
CA GLN A 338 -6.15 0.02 -20.50
C GLN A 338 -4.96 -0.86 -20.94
N PRO A 339 -4.69 -1.09 -22.24
CA PRO A 339 -3.57 -1.93 -22.67
C PRO A 339 -2.18 -1.43 -22.25
N TRP A 340 -2.07 -0.16 -21.87
CA TRP A 340 -0.81 0.49 -21.48
C TRP A 340 -0.63 0.62 -19.96
N LEU A 341 -1.55 0.04 -19.18
CA LEU A 341 -1.51 0.04 -17.72
C LEU A 341 -1.22 -1.38 -17.22
N GLY A 342 -0.39 -1.49 -16.19
CA GLY A 342 -0.13 -2.70 -15.42
C GLY A 342 -1.22 -3.01 -14.38
N ILE A 343 -2.13 -2.07 -14.11
CA ILE A 343 -3.28 -2.24 -13.22
C ILE A 343 -4.63 -2.05 -13.96
N PRO A 344 -5.70 -2.74 -13.54
CA PRO A 344 -7.00 -2.66 -14.22
C PRO A 344 -7.78 -1.40 -13.86
N ILE A 345 -8.45 -0.83 -14.86
CA ILE A 345 -9.52 0.15 -14.73
C ILE A 345 -10.83 -0.61 -14.56
N ILE A 346 -11.56 -0.35 -13.47
CA ILE A 346 -12.91 -0.84 -13.27
C ILE A 346 -13.84 -0.02 -14.19
N ASN A 347 -14.22 -0.60 -15.32
CA ASN A 347 -15.06 0.07 -16.30
C ASN A 347 -16.49 0.24 -15.78
N MET A 348 -16.86 1.48 -15.47
CA MET A 348 -18.15 1.87 -14.88
C MET A 348 -19.35 1.43 -15.71
N LEU A 349 -19.26 1.48 -17.04
CA LEU A 349 -20.35 1.05 -17.92
C LEU A 349 -20.56 -0.45 -17.81
N THR A 350 -19.47 -1.22 -17.84
CA THR A 350 -19.52 -2.68 -17.74
C THR A 350 -20.13 -3.15 -16.43
N VAL A 351 -19.68 -2.58 -15.30
CA VAL A 351 -20.20 -2.95 -13.97
C VAL A 351 -21.64 -2.48 -13.76
N THR A 352 -22.04 -1.35 -14.36
CA THR A 352 -23.43 -0.88 -14.34
C THR A 352 -24.35 -1.83 -15.11
N VAL A 353 -23.95 -2.27 -16.30
CA VAL A 353 -24.76 -3.21 -17.09
C VAL A 353 -24.84 -4.58 -16.42
N ALA A 354 -23.74 -5.07 -15.83
CA ALA A 354 -23.76 -6.29 -15.02
C ALA A 354 -24.76 -6.17 -13.86
N HIS A 355 -24.71 -5.07 -13.10
CA HIS A 355 -25.65 -4.79 -12.02
C HIS A 355 -27.11 -4.77 -12.49
N LEU A 356 -27.40 -4.15 -13.64
CA LEU A 356 -28.74 -4.14 -14.23
C LEU A 356 -29.22 -5.55 -14.56
N ARG A 357 -28.33 -6.42 -15.06
CA ARG A 357 -28.67 -7.80 -15.43
C ARG A 357 -28.94 -8.67 -14.22
N ASP A 358 -28.11 -8.53 -13.19
CA ASP A 358 -28.26 -9.29 -11.95
C ASP A 358 -29.53 -8.86 -11.19
N THR A 359 -29.80 -7.56 -11.15
CA THR A 359 -30.92 -7.00 -10.37
C THR A 359 -32.25 -7.11 -11.11
N TYR A 360 -32.24 -6.97 -12.44
CA TYR A 360 -33.44 -6.94 -13.28
C TYR A 360 -33.35 -7.94 -14.45
N PRO A 361 -33.40 -9.26 -14.20
CA PRO A 361 -33.21 -10.28 -15.24
C PRO A 361 -34.27 -10.23 -16.37
N ALA A 362 -35.48 -9.75 -16.05
CA ALA A 362 -36.55 -9.57 -17.02
C ALA A 362 -36.44 -8.26 -17.84
N LEU A 363 -35.49 -7.37 -17.53
CA LEU A 363 -35.34 -6.08 -18.20
C LEU A 363 -34.95 -6.29 -19.68
N ARG A 364 -35.55 -5.48 -20.56
CA ARG A 364 -35.30 -5.50 -22.01
C ARG A 364 -34.91 -4.14 -22.55
N GLN A 365 -35.40 -3.06 -21.94
CA GLN A 365 -35.10 -1.70 -22.32
C GLN A 365 -34.71 -0.88 -21.10
N VAL A 366 -33.76 0.05 -21.29
CA VAL A 366 -33.21 0.88 -20.23
C VAL A 366 -33.15 2.31 -20.73
N GLY A 367 -33.71 3.23 -19.95
CA GLY A 367 -33.57 4.67 -20.20
C GLY A 367 -32.16 5.11 -19.87
N VAL A 368 -31.53 5.95 -20.69
CA VAL A 368 -30.21 6.51 -20.40
C VAL A 368 -30.30 8.02 -20.47
N LEU A 369 -30.09 8.66 -19.32
CA LEU A 369 -29.94 10.12 -19.21
C LEU A 369 -28.46 10.43 -19.10
N ALA A 370 -27.87 10.93 -20.18
CA ALA A 370 -26.44 11.21 -20.24
C ALA A 370 -26.13 12.45 -21.07
N THR A 371 -24.87 12.88 -21.06
CA THR A 371 -24.43 13.95 -21.96
C THR A 371 -24.59 13.53 -23.42
N SER A 372 -24.76 14.48 -24.33
CA SER A 372 -24.84 14.19 -25.76
C SER A 372 -23.60 13.45 -26.27
N GLY A 373 -22.41 13.71 -25.73
CA GLY A 373 -21.19 12.96 -26.07
C GLY A 373 -21.25 11.50 -25.64
N THR A 374 -21.88 11.21 -24.50
CA THR A 374 -22.10 9.82 -24.06
C THR A 374 -23.10 9.10 -24.96
N ILE A 375 -24.19 9.78 -25.34
CA ILE A 375 -25.21 9.19 -26.24
C ILE A 375 -24.62 8.97 -27.64
N GLN A 376 -23.93 9.96 -28.22
CA GLN A 376 -23.40 9.91 -29.58
C GLN A 376 -22.21 8.98 -29.74
N SER A 377 -21.35 8.86 -28.72
CA SER A 377 -20.25 7.87 -28.74
C SER A 377 -20.74 6.43 -28.71
N GLY A 378 -22.01 6.20 -28.34
CA GLY A 378 -22.62 4.87 -28.29
C GLY A 378 -22.04 3.98 -27.18
N VAL A 379 -21.30 4.52 -26.21
CA VAL A 379 -20.62 3.70 -25.19
C VAL A 379 -21.60 2.93 -24.31
N TYR A 380 -22.71 3.56 -23.89
CA TYR A 380 -23.78 2.86 -23.17
C TYR A 380 -24.54 1.92 -24.08
N GLN A 381 -24.80 2.32 -25.33
CA GLN A 381 -25.52 1.49 -26.29
C GLN A 381 -24.77 0.17 -26.51
N LYS A 382 -23.47 0.23 -26.83
CA LYS A 382 -22.58 -0.94 -26.99
C LYS A 382 -22.57 -1.80 -25.73
N ALA A 383 -22.41 -1.19 -24.55
CA ALA A 383 -22.38 -1.92 -23.29
C ALA A 383 -23.69 -2.64 -22.99
N LEU A 384 -24.84 -1.96 -23.16
CA LEU A 384 -26.18 -2.52 -22.93
C LEU A 384 -26.50 -3.64 -23.94
N GLU A 385 -26.23 -3.40 -25.23
CA GLU A 385 -26.48 -4.37 -26.31
C GLU A 385 -25.65 -5.65 -26.15
N SER A 386 -24.42 -5.54 -25.64
CA SER A 386 -23.57 -6.71 -25.34
C SER A 386 -24.21 -7.68 -24.34
N GLN A 387 -25.16 -7.20 -23.55
CA GLN A 387 -25.95 -8.00 -22.62
C GLN A 387 -27.39 -8.16 -23.07
N GLY A 388 -27.77 -7.75 -24.29
CA GLY A 388 -29.13 -7.86 -24.83
C GLY A 388 -30.14 -6.85 -24.29
N LEU A 389 -29.68 -5.71 -23.76
CA LEU A 389 -30.52 -4.58 -23.35
C LEU A 389 -30.58 -3.54 -24.46
N ARG A 390 -31.77 -2.99 -24.72
CA ARG A 390 -31.97 -1.87 -25.65
C ARG A 390 -31.86 -0.54 -24.91
N GLN A 391 -31.01 0.36 -25.40
CA GLN A 391 -30.98 1.74 -24.91
C GLN A 391 -32.19 2.53 -25.42
N VAL A 392 -32.81 3.31 -24.54
CA VAL A 392 -33.79 4.36 -24.87
C VAL A 392 -33.23 5.68 -24.36
N ALA A 393 -33.13 6.68 -25.22
CA ALA A 393 -32.60 8.01 -24.87
C ALA A 393 -33.64 9.09 -25.18
N PRO A 394 -33.62 10.24 -24.49
CA PRO A 394 -34.56 11.32 -24.75
C PRO A 394 -34.51 11.80 -26.21
N ALA A 395 -35.67 12.20 -26.74
CA ALA A 395 -35.75 12.87 -28.04
C ALA A 395 -34.89 14.16 -28.08
N PRO A 396 -34.44 14.64 -29.27
CA PRO A 396 -33.45 15.72 -29.37
C PRO A 396 -33.76 16.99 -28.56
N ALA A 397 -35.02 17.43 -28.52
CA ALA A 397 -35.42 18.60 -27.74
C ALA A 397 -35.28 18.40 -26.23
N LEU A 398 -35.57 17.20 -25.72
CA LEU A 398 -35.38 16.87 -24.30
C LEU A 398 -33.91 16.60 -23.99
N GLN A 399 -33.17 16.01 -24.91
CA GLN A 399 -31.71 15.84 -24.76
C GLN A 399 -31.00 17.20 -24.62
N ALA A 400 -31.46 18.23 -25.33
CA ALA A 400 -30.94 19.60 -25.15
C ALA A 400 -31.22 20.15 -23.74
N ARG A 401 -32.39 19.85 -23.16
CA ARG A 401 -32.73 20.21 -21.78
C ARG A 401 -31.86 19.46 -20.76
N VAL A 402 -31.59 18.17 -21.00
CA VAL A 402 -30.65 17.38 -20.18
C VAL A 402 -29.25 18.01 -20.21
N MET A 403 -28.78 18.44 -21.38
CA MET A 403 -27.49 19.15 -21.50
C MET A 403 -27.49 20.48 -20.74
N GLU A 404 -28.55 21.28 -20.84
CA GLU A 404 -28.67 22.53 -20.07
C GLU A 404 -28.73 22.27 -18.56
N ALA A 405 -29.43 21.24 -18.11
CA ALA A 405 -29.46 20.87 -16.70
C ALA A 405 -28.08 20.45 -16.16
N ILE A 406 -27.22 19.87 -17.01
CA ILE A 406 -25.86 19.46 -16.62
C ILE A 406 -24.86 20.61 -16.71
N TYR A 407 -24.78 21.28 -17.88
CA TYR A 407 -23.73 22.25 -18.23
C TYR A 407 -24.18 23.71 -18.23
N GLY A 408 -25.48 23.97 -18.23
CA GLY A 408 -26.04 25.30 -18.33
C GLY A 408 -25.61 26.23 -17.21
N THR A 409 -25.86 27.52 -17.39
CA THR A 409 -25.54 28.55 -16.38
C THR A 409 -26.20 28.30 -15.02
N HIS A 410 -27.32 27.57 -15.02
CA HIS A 410 -28.06 27.11 -13.84
C HIS A 410 -28.05 25.57 -13.72
N GLY A 411 -27.02 24.93 -14.28
CA GLY A 411 -26.87 23.48 -14.28
C GLY A 411 -26.07 22.97 -13.07
N VAL A 412 -26.06 21.65 -12.92
CA VAL A 412 -25.42 20.98 -11.78
C VAL A 412 -23.90 21.23 -11.73
N LYS A 413 -23.22 21.29 -12.88
CA LYS A 413 -21.78 21.63 -12.93
C LYS A 413 -21.48 23.05 -12.48
N ALA A 414 -22.45 23.96 -12.56
CA ALA A 414 -22.35 25.33 -12.05
C ALA A 414 -22.74 25.44 -10.56
N GLY A 415 -23.07 24.32 -9.89
CA GLY A 415 -23.37 24.26 -8.46
C GLY A 415 -24.86 24.31 -8.12
N PHE A 416 -25.76 24.26 -9.11
CA PHE A 416 -27.21 24.29 -8.88
C PHE A 416 -27.79 22.89 -8.76
N THR A 417 -28.48 22.60 -7.65
CA THR A 417 -29.08 21.27 -7.39
C THR A 417 -30.61 21.30 -7.30
N THR A 418 -31.24 22.45 -7.53
CA THR A 418 -32.70 22.64 -7.46
C THR A 418 -33.16 23.61 -8.53
N GLY A 419 -34.45 23.56 -8.89
CA GLY A 419 -35.07 24.53 -9.82
C GLY A 419 -35.05 24.03 -11.26
N ARG A 420 -34.65 24.88 -12.21
CA ARG A 420 -34.78 24.56 -13.65
C ARG A 420 -34.04 23.29 -14.06
N CYS A 421 -32.83 23.06 -13.54
CA CYS A 421 -32.09 21.82 -13.83
C CYS A 421 -32.87 20.58 -13.39
N GLU A 422 -33.60 20.65 -12.27
CA GLU A 422 -34.40 19.54 -11.76
C GLU A 422 -35.68 19.33 -12.57
N GLU A 423 -36.35 20.41 -12.93
CA GLU A 423 -37.52 20.38 -13.82
C GLU A 423 -37.17 19.81 -15.21
N ASP A 424 -36.01 20.16 -15.75
CA ASP A 424 -35.51 19.70 -17.04
C ASP A 424 -35.19 18.20 -17.03
N ILE A 425 -34.55 17.69 -15.98
CA ILE A 425 -34.32 16.25 -15.82
C ILE A 425 -35.62 15.49 -15.56
N GLY A 426 -36.53 16.02 -14.72
CA GLY A 426 -37.83 15.41 -14.46
C GLY A 426 -38.65 15.22 -15.73
N ALA A 427 -38.69 16.23 -16.61
CA ALA A 427 -39.39 16.12 -17.88
C ALA A 427 -38.77 15.08 -18.83
N ALA A 428 -37.45 14.88 -18.79
CA ALA A 428 -36.80 13.82 -19.56
C ALA A 428 -37.13 12.43 -19.00
N ILE A 429 -37.23 12.28 -17.68
CA ILE A 429 -37.65 11.03 -17.03
C ILE A 429 -39.10 10.70 -17.40
N ASP A 430 -40.01 11.67 -17.27
CA ASP A 430 -41.44 11.48 -17.61
C ASP A 430 -41.60 11.00 -19.06
N ALA A 431 -40.86 11.58 -20.01
CA ALA A 431 -40.91 11.16 -21.40
C ALA A 431 -40.37 9.74 -21.63
N LEU A 432 -39.25 9.37 -20.99
CA LEU A 432 -38.75 7.99 -21.05
C LEU A 432 -39.77 7.01 -20.48
N MET A 433 -40.44 7.39 -19.40
CA MET A 433 -41.51 6.58 -18.83
C MET A 433 -42.66 6.43 -19.82
N ASP A 434 -43.10 7.49 -20.51
CA ASP A 434 -44.14 7.41 -21.55
C ASP A 434 -43.79 6.43 -22.69
N GLU A 435 -42.50 6.18 -22.95
CA GLU A 435 -42.00 5.14 -23.87
C GLU A 435 -41.96 3.72 -23.25
N GLY A 436 -42.51 3.55 -22.04
CA GLY A 436 -42.58 2.29 -21.31
C GLY A 436 -41.28 1.91 -20.57
N VAL A 437 -40.37 2.86 -20.36
CA VAL A 437 -39.15 2.60 -19.57
C VAL A 437 -39.49 2.62 -18.07
N SER A 438 -39.08 1.57 -17.35
CA SER A 438 -39.24 1.46 -15.89
C SER A 438 -37.94 1.60 -15.10
N VAL A 439 -36.78 1.44 -15.77
CA VAL A 439 -35.44 1.56 -15.17
C VAL A 439 -34.62 2.54 -15.99
N ILE A 440 -34.08 3.57 -15.34
CA ILE A 440 -33.34 4.65 -15.97
C ILE A 440 -31.95 4.74 -15.34
N VAL A 441 -30.92 4.67 -16.17
CA VAL A 441 -29.53 4.91 -15.78
C VAL A 441 -29.23 6.40 -15.82
N LEU A 442 -28.71 6.91 -14.70
CA LEU A 442 -28.17 8.26 -14.56
C LEU A 442 -26.76 8.32 -15.17
N GLY A 443 -26.70 8.22 -16.50
CA GLY A 443 -25.49 8.17 -17.33
C GLY A 443 -24.64 9.45 -17.38
N CYS A 444 -24.88 10.42 -16.50
CA CYS A 444 -23.98 11.52 -16.19
C CYS A 444 -23.85 11.59 -14.66
N THR A 445 -22.61 11.59 -14.16
CA THR A 445 -22.32 11.46 -12.72
C THR A 445 -22.68 12.69 -11.90
N GLU A 446 -23.10 13.78 -12.54
CA GLU A 446 -23.74 14.91 -11.88
C GLU A 446 -25.23 14.70 -11.60
N LEU A 447 -25.93 13.81 -12.33
CA LEU A 447 -27.36 13.59 -12.15
C LEU A 447 -27.73 12.96 -10.79
N PRO A 448 -26.96 12.02 -10.21
CA PRO A 448 -27.23 11.51 -8.87
C PRO A 448 -27.18 12.57 -7.76
N ILE A 449 -26.46 13.67 -7.99
CA ILE A 449 -26.41 14.81 -7.05
C ILE A 449 -27.77 15.53 -7.02
N LEU A 450 -28.43 15.61 -8.18
CA LEU A 450 -29.74 16.22 -8.33
C LEU A 450 -30.88 15.28 -7.94
N LEU A 451 -30.74 13.98 -8.26
CA LEU A 451 -31.69 12.92 -7.96
C LEU A 451 -31.07 11.89 -7.00
N PRO A 452 -30.90 12.22 -5.71
CA PRO A 452 -30.26 11.32 -4.76
C PRO A 452 -31.12 10.10 -4.39
N GLY A 453 -32.40 10.10 -4.75
CA GLY A 453 -33.31 8.98 -4.54
C GLY A 453 -33.21 7.93 -5.65
N GLY A 454 -33.19 6.64 -5.29
CA GLY A 454 -33.21 5.53 -6.25
C GLY A 454 -34.57 5.31 -6.94
N GLU A 455 -35.58 6.12 -6.62
CA GLU A 455 -36.90 6.11 -7.26
C GLU A 455 -37.32 7.53 -7.66
N TYR A 456 -37.90 7.64 -8.85
CA TYR A 456 -38.61 8.83 -9.31
C TYR A 456 -40.11 8.56 -9.31
N VAL A 457 -40.90 9.51 -8.80
CA VAL A 457 -42.37 9.46 -8.80
C VAL A 457 -42.90 10.62 -9.63
N ALA A 458 -43.47 10.30 -10.79
CA ALA A 458 -44.10 11.26 -11.67
C ALA A 458 -45.38 11.84 -11.04
N ARG A 459 -45.83 13.01 -11.50
CA ARG A 459 -47.06 13.67 -11.00
C ARG A 459 -48.32 12.83 -11.13
N ASN A 460 -48.34 11.92 -12.12
CA ASN A 460 -49.43 10.97 -12.35
C ASN A 460 -49.31 9.68 -11.51
N GLY A 461 -48.37 9.63 -10.55
CA GLY A 461 -48.16 8.52 -9.64
C GLY A 461 -47.34 7.35 -10.21
N ARG A 462 -46.94 7.41 -11.48
CA ARG A 462 -46.06 6.40 -12.09
C ARG A 462 -44.67 6.47 -11.48
N ARG A 463 -43.98 5.34 -11.45
CA ARG A 463 -42.63 5.22 -10.86
C ARG A 463 -41.61 4.73 -11.87
N ALA A 464 -40.39 5.23 -11.75
CA ALA A 464 -39.21 4.69 -12.41
C ALA A 464 -38.10 4.46 -11.37
N THR A 465 -37.38 3.36 -11.51
CA THR A 465 -36.18 3.11 -10.72
C THR A 465 -34.99 3.83 -11.36
N LEU A 466 -34.27 4.60 -10.57
CA LEU A 466 -33.07 5.31 -10.99
C LEU A 466 -31.85 4.50 -10.56
N VAL A 467 -31.00 4.19 -11.53
CA VAL A 467 -29.75 3.47 -11.31
C VAL A 467 -28.61 4.47 -11.43
N ASP A 468 -27.82 4.57 -10.36
CA ASP A 468 -26.67 5.43 -10.25
C ASP A 468 -25.37 4.65 -10.56
N PRO A 469 -24.72 4.89 -11.72
CA PRO A 469 -23.46 4.24 -12.07
C PRO A 469 -22.33 4.52 -11.08
N THR A 470 -22.34 5.69 -10.42
CA THR A 470 -21.31 6.06 -9.44
C THR A 470 -21.40 5.19 -8.19
N ASP A 471 -22.62 4.90 -7.70
CA ASP A 471 -22.83 4.00 -6.55
C ASP A 471 -22.46 2.55 -6.92
N VAL A 472 -22.83 2.09 -8.11
CA VAL A 472 -22.45 0.76 -8.60
C VAL A 472 -20.93 0.61 -8.72
N LEU A 473 -20.25 1.62 -9.27
CA LEU A 473 -18.79 1.65 -9.34
C LEU A 473 -18.18 1.61 -7.94
N ALA A 474 -18.69 2.40 -6.99
CA ALA A 474 -18.18 2.46 -5.63
C ALA A 474 -18.31 1.10 -4.92
N ARG A 475 -19.50 0.50 -4.95
CA ARG A 475 -19.75 -0.85 -4.40
C ARG A 475 -18.85 -1.91 -5.03
N THR A 476 -18.62 -1.82 -6.34
CA THR A 476 -17.74 -2.75 -7.03
C THR A 476 -16.30 -2.60 -6.54
N CYS A 477 -15.78 -1.38 -6.43
CA CYS A 477 -14.44 -1.12 -5.90
C CYS A 477 -14.28 -1.66 -4.46
N ILE A 478 -15.30 -1.49 -3.62
CA ILE A 478 -15.33 -2.06 -2.26
C ILE A 478 -15.28 -3.58 -2.30
N GLY A 479 -16.05 -4.22 -3.20
CA GLY A 479 -16.02 -5.66 -3.40
C GLY A 479 -14.62 -6.21 -3.74
N TYR A 480 -13.88 -5.51 -4.60
CA TYR A 480 -12.47 -5.85 -4.90
C TYR A 480 -11.58 -5.75 -3.65
N ALA A 481 -11.72 -4.66 -2.88
CA ALA A 481 -10.94 -4.45 -1.65
C ALA A 481 -11.19 -5.55 -0.60
N MET A 482 -12.45 -5.92 -0.38
CA MET A 482 -12.83 -6.95 0.60
C MET A 482 -12.38 -8.36 0.17
N SER A 483 -12.42 -8.64 -1.13
CA SER A 483 -11.91 -9.90 -1.70
C SER A 483 -10.39 -10.01 -1.59
N PHE A 484 -9.67 -8.88 -1.67
CA PHE A 484 -8.24 -8.82 -1.44
C PHE A 484 -7.87 -9.09 0.02
N ALA A 485 -8.58 -8.44 0.97
CA ALA A 485 -8.39 -8.66 2.40
C ALA A 485 -8.60 -10.13 2.79
N SER A 486 -9.63 -10.77 2.22
CA SER A 486 -9.92 -12.19 2.47
C SER A 486 -8.79 -13.12 1.99
N ARG A 487 -8.26 -12.90 0.78
CA ARG A 487 -7.14 -13.69 0.23
C ARG A 487 -5.87 -13.56 1.07
N THR A 488 -5.50 -12.33 1.43
CA THR A 488 -4.31 -12.09 2.25
C THR A 488 -4.45 -12.63 3.68
N ALA A 489 -5.67 -12.76 4.21
CA ALA A 489 -5.90 -13.41 5.51
C ALA A 489 -5.70 -14.93 5.44
N VAL A 490 -6.16 -15.58 4.37
CA VAL A 490 -5.96 -17.02 4.13
C VAL A 490 -4.48 -17.33 3.95
N GLU A 491 -3.77 -16.58 3.10
CA GLU A 491 -2.33 -16.75 2.88
C GLU A 491 -1.51 -16.61 4.17
N ARG A 492 -1.92 -15.70 5.09
CA ARG A 492 -1.27 -15.54 6.41
C ARG A 492 -1.52 -16.72 7.35
N LEU A 493 -2.72 -17.32 7.32
CA LEU A 493 -3.05 -18.49 8.13
C LEU A 493 -2.30 -19.73 7.64
N GLU A 494 -2.17 -19.89 6.32
CA GLU A 494 -1.37 -20.94 5.69
C GLU A 494 0.13 -20.76 6.00
N SER A 495 0.68 -19.56 5.87
CA SER A 495 2.10 -19.29 6.19
C SER A 495 2.46 -19.48 7.66
N ASN A 496 1.48 -19.37 8.55
CA ASN A 496 1.63 -19.59 9.99
C ASN A 496 1.30 -21.04 10.42
N GLY A 497 0.99 -21.94 9.49
CA GLY A 497 0.73 -23.36 9.77
C GLY A 497 -0.55 -23.62 10.60
N GLN A 498 -1.53 -22.71 10.54
CA GLN A 498 -2.76 -22.80 11.35
C GLN A 498 -3.92 -23.50 10.63
N ILE A 499 -3.82 -23.72 9.32
CA ILE A 499 -4.79 -24.48 8.53
C ILE A 499 -3.98 -25.37 7.57
N SER A 500 -4.25 -26.68 7.62
CA SER A 500 -3.66 -27.70 6.75
C SER A 500 -4.59 -28.05 5.61
#